data_AF-A0A7X8ZZP9-F1
#
_entry.id   AF-A0A7X8ZZP9-F1
#
_cell.length_a   1.000
_cell.length_b   1.000
_cell.length_c   1.000
_cell.angle_alpha   90.00
_cell.angle_beta   90.00
_cell.angle_gamma   90.00
#
_symmetry.space_group_name_H-M   'P 1'
#
loop_
_entity.id
_entity.type
_entity.pdbx_description
1 polymer ?
#
loop_
_entity_poly.entity_id
_entity_poly.type
_entity_poly.pdbx_seq_one_letter_code
_entity_poly.pdbx_strand_id
1 'polypeptide(L)'
;MYRLTAPVKAYAWGSTTLLADLAGTEPSSTPQAELWFGTHPTTQTTLPDGRALADLVDLPYLVKLLAAEQPLSIQAHPTIVQAEAGFAAENAAGLTIDDPERTYRDANHKPEMLVALTDFTAMAGFRDPTASAETFSTLAQLVEPPELAVVLSNMATQLAEGKIKEVFGQL
;
A
#
# COMPACT_ATOMS: atom_id res chain seq x y z
N MET A 1 -7.10 20.82 -24.47
CA MET A 1 -6.53 20.41 -23.17
C MET A 1 -7.50 20.85 -22.08
N TYR A 2 -7.91 19.95 -21.18
CA TYR A 2 -8.84 20.26 -20.09
C TYR A 2 -8.09 20.23 -18.75
N ARG A 3 -8.39 21.18 -17.84
CA ARG A 3 -7.94 21.12 -16.45
C ARG A 3 -8.84 20.16 -15.69
N LEU A 4 -8.27 19.14 -15.04
CA LEU A 4 -9.00 18.18 -14.23
C LEU A 4 -9.03 18.61 -12.76
N THR A 5 -10.11 18.29 -12.07
CA THR A 5 -10.25 18.45 -10.62
C THR A 5 -10.52 17.09 -10.00
N ALA A 6 -9.76 16.74 -8.96
CA ALA A 6 -9.92 15.51 -8.20
C ALA A 6 -10.35 15.84 -6.76
N PRO A 7 -11.26 15.05 -6.16
CA PRO A 7 -11.59 15.20 -4.75
C PRO A 7 -10.43 14.73 -3.87
N VAL A 8 -10.22 15.42 -2.76
CA VAL A 8 -9.27 15.03 -1.70
C VAL A 8 -9.92 13.95 -0.83
N LYS A 9 -9.21 12.85 -0.58
CA LYS A 9 -9.55 11.85 0.43
C LYS A 9 -8.91 12.26 1.76
N ALA A 10 -9.74 12.54 2.77
CA ALA A 10 -9.30 13.05 4.08
C ALA A 10 -9.09 11.91 5.10
N TYR A 11 -8.25 10.92 4.77
CA TYR A 11 -7.93 9.86 5.72
C TYR A 11 -7.04 10.38 6.84
N ALA A 12 -7.19 9.83 8.05
CA ALA A 12 -6.53 10.33 9.27
C ALA A 12 -4.98 10.32 9.21
N TRP A 13 -4.39 9.46 8.37
CA TRP A 13 -2.95 9.39 8.16
C TRP A 13 -2.39 10.49 7.25
N GLY A 14 -3.27 11.28 6.62
CA GLY A 14 -2.89 12.30 5.65
C GLY A 14 -2.24 13.53 6.27
N SER A 15 -1.41 14.21 5.49
CA SER A 15 -0.76 15.46 5.90
C SER A 15 -1.70 16.66 5.73
N THR A 16 -1.51 17.68 6.56
CA THR A 16 -2.19 18.97 6.41
C THR A 16 -1.40 19.95 5.53
N THR A 17 -0.12 19.68 5.24
CA THR A 17 0.77 20.62 4.54
C THR A 17 1.26 20.09 3.20
N LEU A 18 1.58 18.80 3.05
CA LEU A 18 2.29 18.30 1.86
C LEU A 18 1.62 18.62 0.50
N LEU A 19 0.29 18.46 0.39
CA LEU A 19 -0.43 18.82 -0.84
C LEU A 19 -0.48 20.34 -1.05
N ALA A 20 -0.58 21.11 0.04
CA ALA A 20 -0.61 22.56 -0.01
C ALA A 20 0.74 23.13 -0.46
N ASP A 21 1.84 22.59 0.07
CA ASP A 21 3.20 22.94 -0.32
C ASP A 21 3.44 22.66 -1.81
N LEU A 22 3.01 21.49 -2.29
CA LEU A 22 3.11 21.11 -3.70
C LEU A 22 2.27 22.02 -4.62
N ALA A 23 1.10 22.44 -4.15
CA ALA A 23 0.18 23.29 -4.92
C ALA A 23 0.46 24.79 -4.80
N GLY A 24 1.32 25.20 -3.87
CA GLY A 24 1.55 26.60 -3.52
C GLY A 24 0.32 27.27 -2.89
N THR A 25 -0.42 26.54 -2.05
CA THR A 25 -1.62 27.02 -1.36
C THR A 25 -1.43 27.01 0.16
N GLU A 26 -2.36 27.62 0.90
CA GLU A 26 -2.36 27.56 2.36
C GLU A 26 -2.58 26.12 2.87
N PRO A 27 -1.94 25.73 3.99
CA PRO A 27 -2.18 24.44 4.65
C PRO A 27 -3.66 24.19 4.95
N SER A 28 -4.05 22.92 4.93
CA SER A 28 -5.40 22.50 5.29
C SER A 28 -5.58 22.41 6.81
N SER A 29 -6.77 22.72 7.30
CA SER A 29 -7.13 22.49 8.70
C SER A 29 -7.46 21.02 9.02
N THR A 30 -7.57 20.16 8.00
CA THR A 30 -7.90 18.73 8.12
C THR A 30 -6.90 17.88 7.34
N PRO A 31 -6.64 16.63 7.77
CA PRO A 31 -5.77 15.71 7.03
C PRO A 31 -6.17 15.57 5.55
N GLN A 32 -5.19 15.62 4.66
CA GLN A 32 -5.36 15.36 3.23
C GLN A 32 -4.42 14.21 2.83
N ALA A 33 -4.99 13.06 2.48
CA ALA A 33 -4.25 11.84 2.34
C ALA A 33 -3.97 11.49 0.87
N GLU A 34 -5.01 11.55 0.03
CA GLU A 34 -4.89 11.21 -1.38
C GLU A 34 -5.69 12.15 -2.30
N LEU A 35 -5.16 12.45 -3.48
CA LEU A 35 -5.89 12.98 -4.63
C LEU A 35 -5.92 11.94 -5.74
N TRP A 36 -7.08 11.66 -6.30
CA TRP A 36 -7.25 10.58 -7.29
C TRP A 36 -7.68 11.14 -8.65
N PHE A 37 -6.83 10.93 -9.66
CA PHE A 37 -7.08 11.30 -11.05
C PHE A 37 -7.30 10.04 -11.89
N GLY A 38 -8.53 9.82 -12.33
CA GLY A 38 -8.89 8.66 -13.13
C GLY A 38 -10.39 8.46 -13.23
N THR A 39 -10.80 7.25 -13.56
CA THR A 39 -12.20 6.85 -13.78
C THR A 39 -12.69 5.85 -12.74
N HIS A 40 -12.00 5.75 -11.59
CA HIS A 40 -12.30 4.79 -10.55
C HIS A 40 -13.71 5.02 -9.94
N PRO A 41 -14.58 4.01 -9.79
CA PRO A 41 -15.98 4.19 -9.41
C PRO A 41 -16.23 4.93 -8.07
N THR A 42 -15.30 4.83 -7.12
CA THR A 42 -15.42 5.46 -5.78
C THR A 42 -14.85 6.87 -5.70
N THR A 43 -14.45 7.45 -6.84
CA THR A 43 -13.95 8.83 -6.93
C THR A 43 -14.41 9.45 -8.24
N GLN A 44 -14.71 10.75 -8.23
CA GLN A 44 -15.16 11.43 -9.43
C GLN A 44 -14.18 12.55 -9.78
N THR A 45 -13.25 12.27 -10.72
CA THR A 45 -12.48 13.33 -11.37
C THR A 45 -13.39 14.09 -12.33
N THR A 46 -13.38 15.41 -12.28
CA THR A 46 -14.28 16.27 -13.08
C THR A 46 -13.54 17.20 -14.03
N LEU A 47 -14.24 17.59 -15.10
CA LEU A 47 -13.84 18.62 -16.05
C LEU A 47 -14.35 20.01 -15.59
N PRO A 48 -13.88 21.12 -16.19
CA PRO A 48 -14.31 22.47 -15.80
C PRO A 48 -15.80 22.75 -16.00
N ASP A 49 -16.46 21.99 -16.88
CA ASP A 49 -17.91 22.07 -17.13
C ASP A 49 -18.74 21.18 -16.19
N GLY A 50 -18.10 20.51 -15.22
CA GLY A 50 -18.74 19.68 -14.20
C GLY A 50 -18.98 18.22 -14.59
N ARG A 51 -18.73 17.83 -15.85
CA ARG A 51 -18.86 16.41 -16.27
C ARG A 51 -17.83 15.53 -15.58
N ALA A 52 -18.18 14.27 -15.34
CA ALA A 52 -17.22 13.29 -14.85
C ALA A 52 -16.29 12.86 -15.98
N LEU A 53 -15.02 12.63 -15.68
CA LEU A 53 -14.06 12.08 -16.63
C LEU A 53 -14.51 10.69 -17.12
N ALA A 54 -15.11 9.90 -16.22
CA ALA A 54 -15.65 8.57 -16.50
C ALA A 54 -16.79 8.56 -17.53
N ASP A 55 -17.48 9.68 -17.74
CA ASP A 55 -18.52 9.80 -18.78
C ASP A 55 -17.94 9.90 -20.19
N LEU A 56 -16.64 10.21 -20.30
CA LEU A 56 -15.96 10.49 -21.56
C LEU A 56 -14.97 9.40 -21.97
N VAL A 57 -14.38 8.72 -20.99
CA VAL A 57 -13.35 7.71 -21.19
C VAL A 57 -13.35 6.74 -20.03
N ASP A 58 -12.92 5.50 -20.28
CA ASP A 58 -12.53 4.56 -19.24
C ASP A 58 -11.00 4.38 -19.27
N LEU A 59 -10.34 4.63 -18.14
CA LEU A 59 -8.88 4.59 -18.04
C LEU A 59 -8.44 3.31 -17.35
N PRO A 60 -7.46 2.57 -17.91
CA PRO A 60 -6.96 1.33 -17.32
C PRO A 60 -5.99 1.59 -16.14
N TYR A 61 -5.93 2.82 -15.62
CA TYR A 61 -5.04 3.22 -14.54
C TYR A 61 -5.67 4.32 -13.69
N LEU A 62 -5.19 4.41 -12.45
CA LEU A 62 -5.52 5.48 -11.51
C LEU A 62 -4.24 6.19 -11.10
N VAL A 63 -4.17 7.50 -11.31
CA VAL A 63 -3.07 8.31 -10.80
C VAL A 63 -3.45 8.85 -9.44
N LYS A 64 -2.54 8.72 -8.46
CA LYS A 64 -2.71 9.28 -7.13
C LYS A 64 -1.58 10.23 -6.78
N LEU A 65 -1.92 11.33 -6.10
CA LEU A 65 -0.96 12.03 -5.24
C LEU A 65 -1.22 11.56 -3.81
N LEU A 66 -0.18 11.06 -3.14
CA LEU A 66 -0.24 10.63 -1.75
C LEU A 66 0.52 11.62 -0.87
N ALA A 67 -0.10 12.05 0.22
CA ALA A 67 0.47 12.92 1.24
C ALA A 67 0.48 12.19 2.58
N ALA A 68 1.41 11.25 2.73
CA ALA A 68 1.52 10.40 3.91
C ALA A 68 2.28 11.12 5.04
N GLU A 69 1.56 11.50 6.11
CA GLU A 69 2.13 12.04 7.35
C GLU A 69 2.50 10.91 8.32
N GLN A 70 1.73 9.83 8.30
CA GLN A 70 1.92 8.66 9.16
C GLN A 70 2.31 7.43 8.33
N PRO A 71 3.09 6.49 8.92
CA PRO A 71 3.38 5.21 8.29
C PRO A 71 2.09 4.45 7.94
N LEU A 72 2.04 3.91 6.72
CA LEU A 72 0.93 3.11 6.25
C LEU A 72 1.15 1.62 6.58
N SER A 73 0.07 0.84 6.54
CA SER A 73 0.14 -0.61 6.70
C SER A 73 1.04 -1.25 5.65
N ILE A 74 1.75 -2.33 6.04
CA ILE A 74 2.46 -3.19 5.09
C ILE A 74 1.42 -3.89 4.22
N GLN A 75 1.66 -3.89 2.91
CA GLN A 75 0.74 -4.45 1.92
C GLN A 75 1.45 -5.45 1.04
N ALA A 76 0.71 -6.46 0.58
CA ALA A 76 1.10 -7.36 -0.48
C ALA A 76 -0.09 -7.49 -1.44
N HIS A 77 0.19 -7.41 -2.73
CA HIS A 77 -0.83 -7.60 -3.76
C HIS A 77 -0.81 -9.06 -4.24
N PRO A 78 -1.98 -9.71 -4.36
CA PRO A 78 -2.05 -11.06 -4.88
C PRO A 78 -1.59 -11.11 -6.34
N THR A 79 -1.09 -12.28 -6.76
CA THR A 79 -0.97 -12.59 -8.18
C THR A 79 -2.36 -12.64 -8.83
N ILE A 80 -2.44 -12.55 -10.17
CA ILE A 80 -3.72 -12.60 -10.87
C ILE A 80 -4.52 -13.87 -10.55
N VAL A 81 -3.85 -15.03 -10.48
CA VAL A 81 -4.48 -16.31 -10.14
C VAL A 81 -5.04 -16.30 -8.71
N GLN A 82 -4.32 -15.70 -7.77
CA GLN A 82 -4.80 -15.57 -6.38
C GLN A 82 -5.97 -14.58 -6.28
N ALA A 83 -5.93 -13.48 -7.03
CA ALA A 83 -6.99 -12.48 -7.04
C ALA A 83 -8.31 -13.07 -7.57
N GLU A 84 -8.26 -13.77 -8.71
CA GLU A 84 -9.42 -14.46 -9.29
C GLU A 84 -10.03 -15.48 -8.32
N ALA A 85 -9.18 -16.33 -7.73
CA ALA A 85 -9.63 -17.36 -6.79
C ALA A 85 -10.21 -16.77 -5.51
N GLY A 86 -9.55 -15.76 -4.93
CA GLY A 86 -10.00 -15.08 -3.72
C GLY A 86 -11.32 -14.33 -3.92
N PHE A 87 -11.43 -13.58 -5.02
CA PHE A 87 -12.65 -12.85 -5.38
C PHE A 87 -13.84 -13.80 -5.55
N ALA A 88 -13.65 -14.94 -6.25
CA ALA A 88 -14.69 -15.94 -6.44
C ALA A 88 -15.11 -16.60 -5.11
N ALA A 89 -14.15 -16.93 -4.24
CA ALA A 89 -14.42 -17.53 -2.95
C ALA A 89 -15.23 -16.60 -2.02
N GLU A 90 -14.86 -15.32 -1.94
CA GLU A 90 -15.57 -14.32 -1.12
C GLU A 90 -16.99 -14.04 -1.65
N ASN A 91 -17.18 -14.04 -2.98
CA ASN A 91 -18.52 -13.95 -3.57
C ASN A 91 -19.38 -15.17 -3.24
N ALA A 92 -18.82 -16.37 -3.32
CA ALA A 92 -19.54 -17.60 -2.99
C ALA A 92 -19.92 -17.66 -1.50
N ALA A 93 -19.13 -17.02 -0.63
CA ALA A 93 -19.44 -16.84 0.78
C ALA A 93 -20.50 -15.74 1.06
N GLY A 94 -20.90 -14.98 0.03
CA GLY A 94 -21.93 -13.94 0.14
C GLY A 94 -21.44 -12.61 0.69
N LEU A 95 -20.13 -12.38 0.77
CA LEU A 95 -19.59 -11.09 1.24
C LEU A 95 -19.91 -10.00 0.23
N THR A 96 -20.52 -8.90 0.69
CA THR A 96 -20.75 -7.72 -0.16
C THR A 96 -19.45 -6.99 -0.44
N ILE A 97 -19.40 -6.15 -1.48
CA ILE A 97 -18.16 -5.46 -1.86
C ILE A 97 -17.61 -4.54 -0.76
N ASP A 98 -18.50 -3.95 0.04
CA ASP A 98 -18.16 -3.03 1.13
C ASP A 98 -18.02 -3.74 2.49
N ASP A 99 -18.11 -5.06 2.52
CA ASP A 99 -17.95 -5.84 3.73
C ASP A 99 -16.55 -5.60 4.34
N PRO A 100 -16.44 -5.31 5.65
CA PRO A 100 -15.15 -5.04 6.30
C PRO A 100 -14.22 -6.26 6.34
N GLU A 101 -14.76 -7.48 6.27
CA GLU A 101 -13.95 -8.70 6.22
C GLU A 101 -13.46 -9.03 4.80
N ARG A 102 -13.95 -8.30 3.79
CA ARG A 102 -13.61 -8.54 2.39
C ARG A 102 -12.22 -8.04 2.02
N THR A 103 -11.38 -8.97 1.53
CA THR A 103 -10.01 -8.69 1.09
C THR A 103 -9.93 -8.49 -0.42
N TYR A 104 -10.62 -9.33 -1.21
CA TYR A 104 -10.56 -9.30 -2.68
C TYR A 104 -11.74 -8.50 -3.24
N ARG A 105 -11.48 -7.24 -3.59
CA ARG A 105 -12.51 -6.30 -4.13
C ARG A 105 -12.68 -6.38 -5.64
N ASP A 106 -11.75 -7.02 -6.33
CA ASP A 106 -11.85 -7.36 -7.74
C ASP A 106 -11.03 -8.62 -8.03
N ALA A 107 -11.15 -9.13 -9.25
CA ALA A 107 -10.44 -10.33 -9.71
C ALA A 107 -9.10 -10.00 -10.41
N ASN A 108 -8.57 -8.79 -10.25
CA ASN A 108 -7.39 -8.35 -10.98
C ASN A 108 -6.15 -8.29 -10.08
N HIS A 109 -4.98 -8.34 -10.71
CA HIS A 109 -3.74 -7.99 -10.04
C HIS A 109 -3.55 -6.47 -10.07
N LYS A 110 -2.88 -5.93 -9.04
CA LYS A 110 -2.73 -4.48 -8.86
C LYS A 110 -1.25 -4.09 -8.94
N PRO A 111 -0.67 -3.97 -10.15
CA PRO A 111 0.68 -3.44 -10.29
C PRO A 111 0.67 -1.95 -9.94
N GLU A 112 1.61 -1.53 -9.12
CA GLU A 112 1.73 -0.15 -8.65
C GLU A 112 3.13 0.39 -8.94
N MET A 113 3.22 1.69 -9.26
CA MET A 113 4.47 2.42 -9.44
C MET A 113 4.44 3.64 -8.53
N LEU A 114 5.51 3.83 -7.76
CA LEU A 114 5.68 4.98 -6.88
C LEU A 114 6.76 5.91 -7.44
N VAL A 115 6.44 7.20 -7.50
CA VAL A 115 7.39 8.26 -7.87
C VAL A 115 7.43 9.26 -6.71
N ALA A 116 8.60 9.39 -6.09
CA ALA A 116 8.80 10.33 -5.00
C ALA A 116 8.83 11.78 -5.54
N LEU A 117 7.93 12.63 -5.04
CA LEU A 117 7.90 14.06 -5.34
C LEU A 117 8.67 14.90 -4.31
N THR A 118 8.87 14.34 -3.13
CA THR A 118 9.66 14.86 -2.01
C THR A 118 10.54 13.72 -1.49
N ASP A 119 11.33 13.98 -0.45
CA ASP A 119 11.94 12.89 0.32
C ASP A 119 10.84 11.92 0.78
N PHE A 120 11.06 10.64 0.53
CA PHE A 120 10.04 9.61 0.73
C PHE A 120 10.69 8.32 1.22
N THR A 121 10.13 7.76 2.30
CA THR A 121 10.59 6.50 2.90
C THR A 121 9.58 5.40 2.60
N ALA A 122 10.05 4.29 2.04
CA ALA A 122 9.23 3.12 1.74
C ALA A 122 9.95 1.81 2.05
N MET A 123 9.19 0.75 2.31
CA MET A 123 9.67 -0.63 2.30
C MET A 123 9.14 -1.32 1.04
N ALA A 124 10.01 -2.00 0.31
CA ALA A 124 9.65 -2.71 -0.91
C ALA A 124 10.46 -4.00 -1.06
N GLY A 125 9.77 -5.14 -1.09
CA GLY A 125 10.38 -6.45 -1.20
C GLY A 125 11.20 -6.88 0.03
N PHE A 126 11.83 -8.05 -0.09
CA PHE A 126 12.74 -8.55 0.93
C PHE A 126 14.17 -8.07 0.67
N ARG A 127 14.92 -7.86 1.75
CA ARG A 127 16.37 -7.70 1.69
C ARG A 127 17.03 -9.02 1.27
N ASP A 128 18.29 -8.95 0.87
CA ASP A 128 19.12 -10.15 0.69
C ASP A 128 19.06 -11.04 1.96
N PRO A 129 18.88 -12.37 1.83
CA PRO A 129 18.76 -13.26 2.97
C PRO A 129 19.99 -13.26 3.88
N THR A 130 21.20 -13.15 3.33
CA THR A 130 22.44 -13.12 4.10
C THR A 130 22.53 -11.83 4.91
N ALA A 131 22.23 -10.69 4.30
CA ALA A 131 22.19 -9.40 5.00
C ALA A 131 21.09 -9.36 6.08
N SER A 132 19.98 -10.07 5.86
CA SER A 132 18.93 -10.25 6.86
C SER A 132 19.44 -11.12 8.01
N ALA A 133 20.14 -12.22 7.73
CA ALA A 133 20.73 -13.10 8.74
C ALA A 133 21.67 -12.36 9.70
N GLU A 134 22.53 -11.47 9.19
CA GLU A 134 23.41 -10.64 10.02
C GLU A 134 22.63 -9.74 10.98
N THR A 135 21.51 -9.19 10.52
CA THR A 135 20.62 -8.35 11.34
C THR A 135 19.99 -9.18 12.46
N PHE A 136 19.45 -10.35 12.13
CA PHE A 136 18.83 -11.26 13.11
C PHE A 136 19.84 -11.81 14.12
N SER A 137 21.07 -12.13 13.69
CA SER A 137 22.16 -12.56 14.57
C SER A 137 22.54 -11.45 15.55
N THR A 138 22.59 -10.20 15.09
CA THR A 138 22.84 -9.04 15.96
C THR A 138 21.72 -8.88 16.98
N LEU A 139 20.46 -8.96 16.56
CA LEU A 139 19.31 -8.86 17.46
C LEU A 139 19.31 -9.97 18.51
N ALA A 140 19.66 -11.20 18.14
CA ALA A 140 19.76 -12.33 19.07
C ALA A 140 20.73 -12.08 20.23
N GLN A 141 21.77 -11.28 20.02
CA GLN A 141 22.76 -10.92 21.05
C GLN A 141 22.28 -9.78 21.96
N LEU A 142 21.30 -8.99 21.52
CA LEU A 142 20.82 -7.78 22.21
C LEU A 142 19.53 -8.00 22.98
N VAL A 143 18.75 -9.03 22.65
CA VAL A 143 17.49 -9.32 23.35
C VAL A 143 17.74 -10.01 24.70
N GLU A 144 16.98 -9.61 25.71
CA GLU A 144 17.09 -10.19 27.05
C GLU A 144 16.45 -11.57 27.21
N PRO A 145 15.24 -11.84 26.67
CA PRO A 145 14.62 -13.15 26.86
C PRO A 145 15.45 -14.24 26.15
N PRO A 146 16.01 -15.23 26.87
CA PRO A 146 16.88 -16.24 26.25
C PRO A 146 16.14 -17.06 25.18
N GLU A 147 14.85 -17.31 25.37
CA GLU A 147 14.00 -18.00 24.40
C GLU A 147 13.90 -17.21 23.09
N LEU A 148 13.79 -15.87 23.17
CA LEU A 148 13.76 -15.01 22.00
C LEU A 148 15.12 -14.98 21.29
N ALA A 149 16.22 -14.96 22.05
CA ALA A 149 17.57 -15.04 21.48
C ALA A 149 17.77 -16.33 20.67
N VAL A 150 17.25 -17.47 21.17
CA VAL A 150 17.30 -18.76 20.45
C VAL A 150 16.48 -18.71 19.16
N VAL A 151 15.26 -18.17 19.21
CA VAL A 151 14.40 -18.03 18.01
C VAL A 151 15.10 -17.16 16.95
N LEU A 152 15.62 -15.99 17.34
CA LEU A 152 16.31 -15.08 16.42
C LEU A 152 17.60 -15.70 15.85
N SER A 153 18.35 -16.46 16.65
CA SER A 153 19.53 -17.19 16.19
C SER A 153 19.18 -18.25 15.15
N ASN A 154 18.10 -19.01 15.38
CA ASN A 154 17.62 -20.02 14.42
C ASN A 154 17.17 -19.36 13.12
N MET A 155 16.42 -18.25 13.19
CA MET A 155 16.03 -17.47 12.02
C MET A 155 17.26 -16.96 11.26
N ALA A 156 18.30 -16.47 11.96
CA ALA A 156 19.54 -16.03 11.33
C ALA A 156 20.22 -17.18 10.56
N THR A 157 20.32 -18.37 11.13
CA THR A 157 20.87 -19.55 10.44
C THR A 157 20.08 -19.90 9.18
N GLN A 158 18.76 -19.96 9.27
CA GLN A 158 17.91 -20.28 8.12
C GLN A 158 18.01 -19.22 7.01
N LEU A 159 18.05 -17.94 7.38
CA LEU A 159 18.21 -16.85 6.42
C LEU A 159 19.57 -16.93 5.71
N ALA A 160 20.65 -17.25 6.43
CA ALA A 160 21.99 -17.42 5.83
C ALA A 160 22.04 -18.59 4.83
N GLU A 161 21.19 -19.60 5.02
CA GLU A 161 21.02 -20.73 4.10
C GLU A 161 20.04 -20.44 2.94
N GLY A 162 19.50 -19.21 2.86
CA GLY A 162 18.53 -18.81 1.83
C GLY A 162 17.12 -19.39 2.04
N LYS A 163 16.82 -19.95 3.22
CA LYS A 163 15.57 -20.65 3.53
C LYS A 163 14.47 -19.71 4.02
N ILE A 164 14.18 -18.66 3.24
CA ILE A 164 13.20 -17.62 3.61
C ILE A 164 11.83 -18.22 3.94
N LYS A 165 11.37 -19.23 3.18
CA LYS A 165 10.05 -19.87 3.40
C LYS A 165 9.96 -20.56 4.77
N GLU A 166 11.04 -21.15 5.25
CA GLU A 166 11.05 -21.84 6.54
C GLU A 166 10.91 -20.85 7.69
N VAL A 167 11.57 -19.68 7.59
CA VAL A 167 11.48 -18.59 8.57
C VAL A 167 10.04 -18.12 8.74
N PHE A 168 9.30 -17.95 7.64
CA PHE A 168 7.90 -17.53 7.70
C PHE A 168 6.92 -18.64 8.12
N GLY A 169 7.28 -19.92 7.94
CA GLY A 169 6.46 -21.04 8.38
C GLY A 169 6.48 -21.30 9.89
N GLN A 170 7.34 -20.59 10.63
CA GLN A 170 7.50 -20.71 12.08
C GLN A 170 6.82 -19.57 12.87
N LEU A 171 6.24 -18.59 12.17
CA LEU A 171 5.42 -17.52 12.74
C LEU A 171 3.96 -17.96 12.83
#